data_AF-A0A8S0FJX7-F1
#
_entry.id   AF-A0A8S0FJX7-F1
#
_cell.length_a   1.000
_cell.length_b   1.000
_cell.length_c   1.000
_cell.angle_alpha   90.00
_cell.angle_beta   90.00
_cell.angle_gamma   90.00
#
_symmetry.space_group_name_H-M   'P 1'
#
loop_
_entity.id
_entity.type
_entity.pdbx_description
1 polymer ?
#
loop_
_entity_poly.entity_id
_entity_poly.type
_entity_poly.pdbx_seq_one_letter_code
_entity_poly.pdbx_strand_id
1 'polypeptide(L)'
;MFRHNVSLTYEQWLDYPDGRKACFEIRKVPYYDRVGKRHGLMGFGRDITERKRYQDALERASRDKTTFISTISHELRTPLNGIVGLSRILLDTELTAEQEKYLKTIHVSAVTLGNIFNDIIDMDKMERRKVQLPQHR
;
A
#
# COMPACT_ATOMS: atom_id res chain seq x y z
N MET A 1 24.42 -29.77 -6.47
CA MET A 1 23.00 -29.38 -6.69
C MET A 1 22.85 -28.33 -7.82
N PHE A 2 23.50 -28.50 -8.99
CA PHE A 2 23.32 -27.60 -10.16
C PHE A 2 23.41 -28.44 -11.44
N ARG A 3 22.32 -29.13 -11.76
CA ARG A 3 22.22 -30.10 -12.87
C ARG A 3 21.64 -29.51 -14.16
N HIS A 4 21.19 -28.24 -14.16
CA HIS A 4 20.48 -27.64 -15.28
C HIS A 4 21.21 -26.43 -15.86
N ASN A 5 21.22 -26.34 -17.19
CA ASN A 5 21.96 -25.37 -18.01
C ASN A 5 21.25 -24.00 -18.09
N VAL A 6 20.68 -23.55 -16.97
CA VAL A 6 19.80 -22.37 -16.93
C VAL A 6 20.45 -21.29 -16.07
N SER A 7 20.44 -20.05 -16.55
CA SER A 7 20.88 -18.91 -15.74
C SER A 7 19.98 -18.75 -14.53
N LEU A 8 20.58 -18.74 -13.33
CA LEU A 8 19.87 -18.49 -12.07
C LEU A 8 20.11 -17.03 -11.66
N THR A 9 19.02 -16.30 -11.51
CA THR A 9 19.01 -14.95 -10.93
C THR A 9 18.28 -15.03 -9.61
N TYR A 10 18.91 -14.59 -8.53
CA TYR A 10 18.28 -14.53 -7.21
C TYR A 10 18.80 -13.32 -6.43
N GLU A 11 17.96 -12.80 -5.54
CA GLU A 11 18.35 -11.74 -4.61
C GLU A 11 18.89 -12.37 -3.32
N GLN A 12 19.96 -11.81 -2.77
CA GLN A 12 20.55 -12.26 -1.52
C GLN A 12 21.00 -11.08 -0.68
N TRP A 13 20.59 -11.09 0.59
CA TRP A 13 21.18 -10.22 1.59
C TRP A 13 22.53 -10.78 2.03
N LEU A 14 23.54 -9.93 2.04
CA LEU A 14 24.86 -10.22 2.56
C LEU A 14 25.08 -9.37 3.81
N ASP A 15 25.39 -10.03 4.92
CA ASP A 15 25.86 -9.41 6.14
C ASP A 15 27.39 -9.35 6.10
N TYR A 16 27.94 -8.14 6.16
CA TYR A 16 29.38 -7.91 6.21
C TYR A 16 29.91 -7.99 7.65
N PRO A 17 31.18 -8.35 7.85
CA PRO A 17 31.79 -8.39 9.18
C PRO A 17 31.74 -7.06 9.94
N ASP A 18 31.60 -5.93 9.24
CA ASP A 18 31.46 -4.59 9.83
C ASP A 18 30.01 -4.23 10.21
N GLY A 19 29.07 -5.18 10.08
CA GLY A 19 27.66 -5.01 10.39
C GLY A 19 26.83 -4.38 9.27
N ARG A 20 27.43 -4.00 8.13
CA ARG A 20 26.66 -3.53 6.98
C ARG A 20 25.84 -4.67 6.39
N LYS A 21 24.64 -4.35 5.92
CA LYS A 21 23.81 -5.25 5.12
C LYS A 21 23.64 -4.67 3.72
N ALA A 22 23.91 -5.48 2.71
CA ALA A 22 23.64 -5.11 1.33
C ALA A 22 22.84 -6.22 0.65
N CYS A 23 21.92 -5.82 -0.23
CA CYS A 23 21.15 -6.72 -1.06
C CYS A 23 21.76 -6.75 -2.45
N PHE A 24 22.16 -7.94 -2.90
CA PHE A 24 22.68 -8.16 -4.24
C PHE A 24 21.72 -9.00 -5.06
N GLU A 25 21.45 -8.54 -6.27
CA GLU A 25 20.87 -9.35 -7.34
C GLU A 25 22.01 -10.11 -8.01
N ILE A 26 22.07 -11.43 -7.80
CA ILE A 26 23.15 -12.28 -8.29
C ILE A 26 22.64 -13.08 -9.48
N ARG A 27 23.30 -12.94 -10.62
CA ARG A 27 23.09 -13.75 -11.82
C ARG A 27 24.28 -14.67 -12.05
N LYS A 28 24.03 -15.98 -12.14
CA LYS A 28 25.04 -16.99 -12.45
C LYS A 28 24.83 -17.55 -13.85
N VAL A 29 25.88 -17.53 -14.68
CA VAL A 29 25.88 -18.08 -16.04
C VAL A 29 27.03 -19.08 -16.24
N PRO A 30 26.81 -20.19 -16.94
CA PRO A 30 27.91 -21.08 -17.31
C PRO A 30 28.79 -20.41 -18.36
N TYR A 31 30.10 -20.60 -18.28
CA TYR A 31 31.01 -20.21 -19.35
C TYR A 31 31.77 -21.43 -19.90
N TYR A 32 31.99 -21.40 -21.20
CA TYR A 32 32.56 -22.48 -21.98
C TYR A 32 33.88 -22.02 -22.60
N ASP A 33 34.80 -22.96 -22.81
CA ASP A 33 36.02 -22.70 -23.57
C ASP A 33 35.75 -22.62 -25.08
N ARG A 34 36.81 -22.37 -25.88
CA ARG A 34 36.73 -22.26 -27.34
C ARG A 34 36.29 -23.55 -28.04
N VAL A 35 36.29 -24.68 -27.35
CA VAL A 35 35.92 -26.01 -27.85
C VAL A 35 34.53 -26.43 -27.34
N GLY A 36 33.82 -25.54 -26.63
CA GLY A 36 32.47 -25.78 -26.11
C GLY A 36 32.42 -26.58 -24.81
N LYS A 37 33.56 -26.87 -24.17
CA LYS A 37 33.61 -27.56 -22.87
C LYS A 37 33.37 -26.57 -21.74
N ARG A 38 32.45 -26.91 -20.83
CA ARG A 38 32.11 -26.06 -19.67
C ARG A 38 33.29 -25.97 -18.71
N HIS A 39 33.78 -24.77 -18.46
CA HIS A 39 34.94 -24.53 -17.61
C HIS A 39 34.55 -24.04 -16.20
N GLY A 40 33.38 -23.40 -16.05
CA GLY A 40 32.88 -22.98 -14.73
C GLY A 40 31.58 -22.19 -14.77
N LEU A 41 31.29 -21.52 -13.64
CA LEU A 41 30.19 -20.59 -13.47
C LEU A 41 30.77 -19.18 -13.26
N MET A 42 30.26 -18.21 -14.01
CA MET A 42 30.55 -16.80 -13.82
C MET A 42 29.35 -16.16 -13.11
N GLY A 43 29.61 -15.50 -11.98
CA GLY A 43 28.60 -14.77 -11.21
C GLY A 43 28.78 -13.27 -11.40
N PHE A 44 27.69 -12.56 -11.68
CA PHE A 44 27.63 -11.10 -11.64
C PHE A 44 26.66 -10.68 -10.54
N GLY A 45 27.07 -9.74 -9.69
CA GLY A 45 26.24 -9.18 -8.63
C GLY A 45 25.97 -7.71 -8.90
N ARG A 46 24.70 -7.30 -8.88
CA ARG A 46 24.29 -5.89 -8.86
C ARG A 46 23.85 -5.53 -7.45
N ASP A 47 24.44 -4.50 -6.87
CA ASP A 47 23.94 -3.94 -5.62
C ASP A 47 22.58 -3.28 -5.88
N ILE A 48 21.55 -3.73 -5.16
CA ILE A 48 20.18 -3.22 -5.23
C ILE A 48 19.71 -2.73 -3.86
N THR A 49 20.62 -2.51 -2.91
CA THR A 49 20.32 -2.17 -1.51
C THR A 49 19.49 -0.89 -1.41
N GLU A 50 19.91 0.18 -2.08
CA GLU A 50 19.16 1.44 -2.07
C GLU A 50 17.77 1.26 -2.67
N ARG A 51 17.67 0.57 -3.82
CA ARG A 51 16.39 0.27 -4.48
C ARG A 51 15.44 -0.46 -3.53
N LYS A 52 15.93 -1.49 -2.82
CA LYS A 52 15.14 -2.25 -1.84
C LYS A 52 14.72 -1.40 -0.66
N ARG A 53 15.63 -0.58 -0.11
CA ARG A 53 15.30 0.31 1.01
C ARG A 53 14.26 1.36 0.63
N TYR A 54 14.34 1.94 -0.56
CA TYR A 54 13.33 2.86 -1.06
C TYR A 54 11.99 2.17 -1.29
N GLN A 55 12.00 0.97 -1.87
CA GLN A 55 10.79 0.17 -2.06
C GLN A 55 10.13 -0.15 -0.71
N ASP A 56 10.90 -0.66 0.26
CA ASP A 56 10.40 -1.00 1.60
C ASP A 56 9.85 0.25 2.32
N ALA A 57 10.54 1.39 2.22
CA ALA A 57 10.09 2.64 2.80
C ALA A 57 8.77 3.12 2.16
N LEU A 58 8.65 3.02 0.83
CA LEU A 58 7.44 3.39 0.10
C LEU A 58 6.28 2.45 0.44
N GLU A 59 6.53 1.14 0.53
CA GLU A 59 5.53 0.16 0.94
C GLU A 59 5.06 0.40 2.37
N ARG A 60 5.96 0.70 3.31
CA ARG A 60 5.60 1.06 4.69
C ARG A 60 4.75 2.32 4.72
N ALA A 61 5.20 3.39 4.08
CA ALA A 61 4.45 4.64 4.01
C ALA A 61 3.04 4.44 3.39
N SER A 62 2.93 3.61 2.35
CA SER A 62 1.64 3.26 1.75
C SER A 62 0.72 2.50 2.71
N ARG A 63 1.26 1.52 3.45
CA ARG A 63 0.51 0.77 4.47
C ARG A 63 0.08 1.65 5.65
N ASP A 64 0.95 2.54 6.09
CA ASP A 64 0.66 3.46 7.18
C ASP A 64 -0.43 4.46 6.78
N LYS A 65 -0.32 5.06 5.57
CA LYS A 65 -1.37 5.92 4.99
C LYS A 65 -2.72 5.20 4.94
N THR A 66 -2.72 3.97 4.43
CA THR A 66 -3.92 3.12 4.33
C THR A 66 -4.57 2.90 5.69
N THR A 67 -3.75 2.49 6.66
CA THR A 67 -4.20 2.17 8.02
C THR A 67 -4.79 3.41 8.68
N PHE A 68 -4.08 4.54 8.56
CA PHE A 68 -4.53 5.83 9.06
C PHE A 68 -5.90 6.23 8.49
N ILE A 69 -6.07 6.20 7.16
CA ILE A 69 -7.34 6.56 6.51
C ILE A 69 -8.47 5.64 6.97
N SER A 70 -8.22 4.33 7.02
CA SER A 70 -9.22 3.36 7.43
C SER A 70 -9.67 3.60 8.88
N THR A 71 -8.72 3.77 9.81
CA THR A 71 -9.01 4.00 11.23
C THR A 71 -9.82 5.28 11.44
N ILE A 72 -9.36 6.40 10.90
CA ILE A 72 -10.03 7.69 11.04
C ILE A 72 -11.46 7.63 10.48
N SER A 73 -11.63 6.97 9.34
CA SER A 73 -12.97 6.85 8.74
C SER A 73 -13.94 6.04 9.61
N HIS A 74 -13.46 4.98 10.27
CA HIS A 74 -14.26 4.23 11.23
C HIS A 74 -14.61 5.06 12.47
N GLU A 75 -13.65 5.81 12.99
CA GLU A 75 -13.84 6.67 14.17
C GLU A 75 -14.79 7.84 13.88
N LEU A 76 -14.81 8.37 12.66
CA LEU A 76 -15.70 9.45 12.26
C LEU A 76 -17.12 8.96 11.92
N ARG A 77 -17.30 7.71 11.48
CA ARG A 77 -18.63 7.16 11.16
C ARG A 77 -19.56 7.14 12.37
N THR A 78 -19.04 6.80 13.56
CA THR A 78 -19.83 6.73 14.80
C THR A 78 -20.44 8.08 15.23
N PRO A 79 -19.67 9.16 15.44
CA PRO A 79 -20.24 10.46 15.81
C PRO A 79 -21.14 11.02 14.71
N LEU A 80 -20.80 10.80 13.44
CA LEU A 80 -21.58 11.29 12.30
C LEU A 80 -22.94 10.59 12.19
N ASN A 81 -23.00 9.28 12.41
CA ASN A 81 -24.25 8.54 12.54
C ASN A 81 -25.09 9.03 13.73
N GLY A 82 -24.43 9.42 14.83
CA GLY A 82 -25.09 10.07 15.97
C GLY A 82 -25.75 11.39 15.58
N ILE A 83 -25.03 12.27 14.88
CA ILE A 83 -25.57 13.56 14.40
C ILE A 83 -26.73 13.34 13.42
N VAL A 84 -26.59 12.42 12.46
CA VAL A 84 -27.66 12.09 11.50
C VAL A 84 -28.88 11.52 12.21
N GLY A 85 -28.69 10.61 13.17
CA GLY A 85 -29.78 10.00 13.94
C GLY A 85 -30.51 11.01 14.83
N LEU A 86 -29.77 11.79 15.62
CA LEU A 86 -30.33 12.80 16.51
C LEU A 86 -31.04 13.92 15.72
N SER A 87 -30.44 14.39 14.63
CA SER A 87 -31.10 15.39 13.76
C SER A 87 -32.41 14.86 13.18
N ARG A 88 -32.46 13.58 12.79
CA ARG A 88 -33.69 12.94 12.30
C ARG A 88 -34.75 12.81 13.38
N ILE A 89 -34.39 12.37 14.59
CA ILE A 89 -35.31 12.28 15.73
C ILE A 89 -35.88 13.66 16.07
N LEU A 90 -35.04 14.70 16.10
CA LEU A 90 -35.49 16.06 16.40
C LEU A 90 -36.39 16.64 15.30
N LEU A 91 -36.16 16.29 14.03
CA LEU A 91 -37.04 16.69 12.92
C LEU A 91 -38.47 16.14 13.04
N ASP A 92 -38.67 15.08 13.81
CA ASP A 92 -39.99 14.49 14.07
C ASP A 92 -40.70 15.13 15.30
N THR A 93 -40.12 16.17 15.92
CA THR A 93 -40.67 16.88 17.08
C THR A 93 -41.36 18.20 16.69
N GLU A 94 -42.06 18.84 17.64
CA GLU A 94 -42.60 20.18 17.44
C GLU A 94 -41.46 21.21 17.40
N LEU A 95 -41.24 21.80 16.23
CA LEU A 95 -40.16 22.75 15.97
C LEU A 95 -40.72 24.07 15.45
N THR A 96 -40.02 25.16 15.73
CA THR A 96 -40.23 26.41 14.99
C THR A 96 -39.67 26.28 13.57
N ALA A 97 -40.15 27.10 12.63
CA ALA A 97 -39.66 27.10 11.26
C ALA A 97 -38.15 27.35 11.15
N GLU A 98 -37.58 28.12 12.07
CA GLU A 98 -36.14 28.38 12.12
C GLU A 98 -35.34 27.17 12.61
N GLN A 99 -35.82 26.48 13.66
CA GLN A 99 -35.22 25.25 14.17
C GLN A 99 -35.26 24.12 13.13
N GLU A 100 -36.38 23.98 12.42
CA GLU A 100 -36.52 23.00 11.33
C GLU A 100 -35.49 23.26 10.22
N LYS A 101 -35.30 24.53 9.82
CA LYS A 101 -34.29 24.91 8.83
C LYS A 101 -32.87 24.59 9.29
N TYR A 102 -32.53 24.88 10.54
CA TYR A 102 -31.22 24.53 11.10
C TYR A 102 -31.01 23.02 11.15
N LEU A 103 -31.98 22.26 11.63
CA LEU A 103 -31.89 20.80 11.71
C LEU A 103 -31.77 20.14 10.34
N LYS A 104 -32.52 20.58 9.33
CA LYS A 104 -32.35 20.13 7.94
C LYS A 104 -30.95 20.39 7.43
N THR A 105 -30.40 21.57 7.72
CA THR A 105 -29.04 21.95 7.32
C THR A 105 -27.99 21.06 7.99
N ILE A 106 -28.11 20.83 9.31
CA ILE A 106 -27.24 19.93 10.07
C ILE A 106 -27.31 18.51 9.49
N HIS A 107 -28.52 18.01 9.25
CA HIS A 107 -28.74 16.67 8.72
C HIS A 107 -28.08 16.47 7.35
N VAL A 108 -28.37 17.37 6.40
CA VAL A 108 -27.78 17.32 5.05
C VAL A 108 -26.25 17.45 5.10
N SER A 109 -25.71 18.32 5.96
CA SER A 109 -24.27 18.50 6.11
C SER A 109 -23.60 17.25 6.66
N ALA A 110 -24.20 16.62 7.68
CA ALA A 110 -23.67 15.39 8.26
C ALA A 110 -23.70 14.24 7.24
N VAL A 111 -24.81 14.04 6.52
CA VAL A 111 -24.90 13.03 5.45
C VAL A 111 -23.85 13.27 4.36
N THR A 112 -23.71 14.52 3.91
CA THR A 112 -22.72 14.90 2.88
C THR A 112 -21.30 14.59 3.33
N LEU A 113 -20.96 14.95 4.58
CA LEU A 113 -19.65 14.69 5.15
C LEU A 113 -19.38 13.17 5.27
N GLY A 114 -20.39 12.38 5.63
CA GLY A 114 -20.30 10.92 5.64
C GLY A 114 -20.00 10.31 4.27
N ASN A 115 -20.62 10.85 3.21
CA ASN A 115 -20.35 10.42 1.84
C ASN A 115 -18.92 10.76 1.41
N ILE A 116 -18.43 11.96 1.72
CA ILE A 116 -17.04 12.36 1.44
C ILE A 116 -16.04 11.39 2.09
N PHE A 117 -16.26 10.99 3.35
CA PHE A 117 -15.39 10.02 3.99
C PHE A 117 -15.43 8.64 3.33
N ASN A 118 -16.61 8.16 2.92
CA ASN A 118 -16.71 6.91 2.16
C ASN A 118 -15.94 7.00 0.83
N ASP A 119 -16.04 8.11 0.10
CA ASP A 119 -15.35 8.30 -1.17
C ASP A 119 -13.82 8.28 -1.01
N ILE A 120 -13.30 8.89 0.08
CA ILE A 120 -11.86 8.86 0.41
C ILE A 120 -11.39 7.43 0.67
N ILE A 121 -12.15 6.63 1.43
CA ILE A 121 -11.83 5.22 1.67
C ILE A 121 -11.81 4.44 0.35
N ASP A 122 -12.80 4.63 -0.50
CA ASP A 122 -12.92 3.88 -1.74
C ASP A 122 -11.82 4.26 -2.74
N MET A 123 -11.40 5.52 -2.77
CA MET A 123 -10.21 5.96 -3.50
C MET A 123 -8.94 5.25 -3.02
N ASP A 124 -8.72 5.16 -1.70
CA ASP A 124 -7.57 4.45 -1.13
C ASP A 124 -7.58 2.94 -1.45
N LYS A 125 -8.76 2.30 -1.47
CA LYS A 125 -8.91 0.91 -1.95
C LYS A 125 -8.58 0.77 -3.45
N MET A 126 -8.94 1.76 -4.28
CA MET A 126 -8.62 1.73 -5.71
C MET A 126 -7.13 1.88 -5.99
N GLU A 127 -6.42 2.77 -5.28
CA GLU A 127 -4.96 2.91 -5.39
C GLU A 127 -4.28 1.55 -5.14
N ARG A 128 -4.72 0.83 -4.10
CA ARG A 128 -4.20 -0.52 -3.77
C ARG A 128 -4.42 -1.56 -4.86
N ARG A 129 -5.52 -1.48 -5.62
CA ARG A 129 -5.80 -2.39 -6.75
C ARG A 129 -4.93 -2.09 -7.96
N LYS A 130 -4.59 -0.83 -8.22
CA LYS A 130 -3.68 -0.45 -9.32
C LYS A 130 -2.24 -0.91 -9.06
N VAL A 131 -1.79 -0.85 -7.80
CA VAL A 131 -0.42 -1.25 -7.43
C VAL A 131 -0.21 -2.77 -7.47
N GLN A 132 -1.27 -3.58 -7.36
CA GLN A 132 -1.19 -5.04 -7.38
C GLN A 132 -1.15 -5.67 -8.78
N LEU A 133 -1.23 -4.89 -9.87
CA LEU A 133 -1.03 -5.43 -11.22
C LEU A 133 0.46 -5.76 -11.41
N PRO A 134 0.85 -7.05 -11.46
CA PRO A 134 2.24 -7.39 -11.72
C PRO A 134 2.58 -6.87 -13.12
N GLN A 135 3.65 -6.08 -13.21
CA GLN A 135 4.31 -5.82 -14.48
C GLN A 135 4.87 -7.16 -14.98
N HIS A 136 4.08 -7.90 -15.74
CA HIS A 136 4.60 -8.96 -16.60
C HIS A 136 5.47 -8.28 -17.68
N ARG A 137 6.78 -8.42 -17.55
CA ARG A 137 7.73 -8.26 -18.64
C ARG A 137 8.82 -9.30 -18.54
#